data_AF-A0A969C5Y1-F1
#
_entry.id   AF-A0A969C5Y1-F1
#
_cell.length_a   1.000
_cell.length_b   1.000
_cell.length_c   1.000
_cell.angle_alpha   90.00
_cell.angle_beta   90.00
_cell.angle_gamma   90.00
#
_symmetry.space_group_name_H-M   'P 1'
#
loop_
_entity.id
_entity.type
_entity.pdbx_description
1 polymer ?
#
loop_
_entity_poly.entity_id
_entity_poly.type
_entity_poly.pdbx_seq_one_letter_code
_entity_poly.pdbx_strand_id
1 'polypeptide(L)' 'MTVTDLDAAGTNADIKELFQELDAIDDPRQCVAKIRQQMAKFTDAGVTVPDDLVKTERRFQTECMIQSQGR' A
#
# COMPACT_ATOMS: atom_id res chain seq x y z
N MET A 1 4.59 9.40 27.54
CA MET A 1 3.54 9.33 26.51
C MET A 1 3.56 7.92 25.96
N THR A 2 2.44 7.25 26.08
CA THR A 2 2.26 5.79 26.18
C THR A 2 2.47 5.04 24.87
N VAL A 3 3.28 3.97 24.95
CA VAL A 3 3.26 2.71 24.19
C VAL A 3 2.49 2.69 22.85
N THR A 4 3.24 2.71 21.74
CA THR A 4 2.83 2.07 20.48
C THR A 4 3.90 1.04 20.09
N ASP A 5 4.09 0.04 20.94
CA ASP A 5 4.99 -1.11 20.66
C ASP A 5 4.19 -2.42 20.48
N LEU A 6 2.86 -2.38 20.57
CA LEU A 6 2.03 -3.59 20.62
C LEU A 6 1.44 -4.06 19.28
N ASP A 7 1.59 -3.32 18.17
CA ASP A 7 0.92 -3.67 16.89
C ASP A 7 1.83 -3.71 15.65
N ALA A 8 3.13 -3.39 15.76
CA ALA A 8 4.03 -3.42 14.61
C ALA A 8 4.13 -4.82 13.97
N ALA A 9 3.93 -5.90 14.73
CA ALA A 9 3.98 -7.27 14.21
C ALA A 9 2.72 -7.68 13.41
N GLY A 10 1.53 -7.23 13.82
CA GLY A 10 0.27 -7.50 13.11
C GLY A 10 0.21 -6.69 11.82
N THR A 11 0.38 -5.37 11.94
CA THR A 11 0.44 -4.44 10.81
C THR A 11 1.45 -4.86 9.72
N ASN A 12 2.64 -5.35 10.09
CA ASN A 12 3.64 -5.78 9.11
C ASN A 12 3.26 -7.08 8.37
N ALA A 13 2.52 -7.99 9.01
CA ALA A 13 2.05 -9.20 8.36
C ALA A 13 0.98 -8.87 7.30
N ASP A 14 0.02 -8.01 7.65
CA ASP A 14 -1.00 -7.49 6.72
C ASP A 14 -0.37 -6.76 5.52
N ILE A 15 0.68 -5.96 5.76
CA ILE A 15 1.41 -5.27 4.69
C ILE A 15 2.13 -6.27 3.78
N LYS A 16 2.76 -7.31 4.34
CA LYS A 16 3.48 -8.31 3.54
C LYS A 16 2.52 -9.13 2.66
N GLU A 17 1.38 -9.52 3.20
CA GLU A 17 0.33 -10.21 2.44
C GLU A 17 -0.20 -9.31 1.31
N LEU A 18 -0.47 -8.03 1.61
CA LEU A 18 -0.83 -7.04 0.60
C LEU A 18 0.22 -6.98 -0.53
N PHE A 19 1.51 -6.90 -0.20
CA PHE A 19 2.56 -6.86 -1.22
C PHE A 19 2.60 -8.13 -2.09
N GLN A 20 2.35 -9.30 -1.52
CA GLN A 20 2.25 -10.54 -2.30
C GLN A 20 1.02 -10.53 -3.22
N GLU A 21 -0.13 -10.01 -2.76
CA GLU A 21 -1.31 -9.85 -3.61
C GLU A 21 -1.05 -8.84 -4.75
N LEU A 22 -0.34 -7.75 -4.47
CA LEU A 22 0.01 -6.74 -5.47
C LEU A 22 0.94 -7.29 -6.55
N ASP A 23 1.88 -8.18 -6.19
CA ASP A 23 2.78 -8.85 -7.14
C ASP A 23 2.01 -9.80 -8.08
N ALA A 24 0.91 -10.37 -7.61
CA ALA A 24 0.02 -11.22 -8.41
C ALA A 24 -0.93 -10.43 -9.33
N ILE A 25 -1.00 -9.10 -9.20
CA ILE A 25 -1.85 -8.23 -10.01
C ILE A 25 -1.03 -7.64 -11.16
N ASP A 26 -1.35 -8.05 -12.40
CA ASP A 26 -0.73 -7.49 -13.62
C ASP A 26 -1.14 -6.03 -13.90
N ASP A 27 -2.31 -5.59 -13.41
CA ASP A 27 -2.83 -4.25 -13.69
C ASP A 27 -2.40 -3.23 -12.61
N PRO A 28 -1.56 -2.23 -12.94
CA PRO A 28 -1.05 -1.29 -11.96
C PRO A 28 -2.14 -0.39 -11.35
N ARG A 29 -3.31 -0.22 -11.99
CA ARG A 29 -4.43 0.56 -11.44
C ARG A 29 -5.06 -0.18 -10.28
N GLN A 30 -5.22 -1.49 -10.41
CA GLN A 30 -5.70 -2.34 -9.32
C GLN A 30 -4.73 -2.34 -8.14
N CYS A 31 -3.41 -2.35 -8.40
CA CYS A 31 -2.42 -2.22 -7.35
C CYS A 31 -2.55 -0.93 -6.56
N VAL A 32 -2.68 0.22 -7.24
CA VAL A 32 -2.88 1.53 -6.57
C VAL A 32 -4.17 1.54 -5.75
N ALA A 33 -5.26 1.00 -6.27
CA ALA A 33 -6.54 0.97 -5.57
C ALA A 33 -6.46 0.17 -4.26
N LYS A 34 -5.84 -1.01 -4.30
CA LYS A 34 -5.60 -1.87 -3.13
C LYS A 34 -4.73 -1.18 -2.08
N ILE A 35 -3.62 -0.57 -2.50
CA ILE A 35 -2.73 0.18 -1.59
C ILE A 35 -3.49 1.33 -0.91
N ARG A 36 -4.27 2.11 -1.69
CA ARG A 36 -5.08 3.20 -1.15
C ARG A 36 -6.11 2.74 -0.14
N GLN A 37 -6.78 1.61 -0.40
CA GLN A 37 -7.70 1.03 0.57
C GLN A 37 -6.99 0.66 1.87
N GLN A 38 -5.80 0.08 1.79
CA GLN A 38 -5.03 -0.25 2.99
C GLN A 38 -4.56 1.00 3.75
N MET A 39 -4.08 2.03 3.06
CA MET A 39 -3.72 3.32 3.66
C MET A 39 -4.91 3.98 4.38
N ALA A 40 -6.10 3.88 3.78
CA ALA A 40 -7.32 4.39 4.40
C ALA A 40 -7.63 3.66 5.71
N LYS A 41 -7.44 2.33 5.78
CA LYS A 41 -7.60 1.57 7.04
C LYS A 41 -6.61 2.03 8.11
N PHE A 42 -5.36 2.28 7.77
CA PHE A 42 -4.37 2.81 8.72
C PHE A 42 -4.78 4.18 9.23
N THR A 43 -5.20 5.07 8.33
CA THR A 43 -5.63 6.43 8.68
C THR A 43 -6.90 6.40 9.55
N ASP A 44 -7.86 5.54 9.24
CA ASP A 44 -9.10 5.32 10.01
C ASP A 44 -8.80 4.75 11.41
N ALA A 45 -7.85 3.82 11.50
CA ALA A 45 -7.36 3.28 12.77
C ALA A 45 -6.52 4.29 13.59
N GLY A 46 -6.25 5.49 13.06
CA GLY A 46 -5.39 6.50 13.70
C GLY A 46 -3.91 6.11 13.70
N VAL A 47 -3.51 5.18 12.84
CA VAL A 47 -2.14 4.69 12.68
C VAL A 47 -1.46 5.46 11.55
N THR A 48 -0.21 5.85 11.77
CA THR A 48 0.60 6.49 10.73
C THR A 48 0.79 5.54 9.55
N VAL A 49 0.43 6.00 8.35
CA VAL A 49 0.64 5.23 7.12
C VAL A 49 2.14 5.00 6.90
N PRO A 50 2.58 3.74 6.75
CA PRO A 50 3.97 3.41 6.44
C PRO A 50 4.45 4.07 5.14
N ASP A 51 5.66 4.64 5.18
CA ASP A 51 6.30 5.29 4.03
C ASP A 51 6.50 4.34 2.84
N ASP A 52 6.69 3.05 3.12
CA ASP A 52 6.83 1.98 2.12
C ASP A 52 5.57 1.83 1.25
N LEU A 53 4.38 1.93 1.85
CA LEU A 53 3.12 1.91 1.09
C LEU A 53 3.03 3.15 0.18
N VAL A 54 3.44 4.32 0.67
CA VAL A 54 3.40 5.58 -0.09
C VAL A 54 4.35 5.52 -1.29
N LYS A 55 5.56 5.00 -1.11
CA LYS A 55 6.51 4.78 -2.20
C LYS A 55 5.98 3.80 -3.24
N THR A 56 5.37 2.72 -2.78
CA THR A 56 4.80 1.69 -3.66
C THR A 56 3.61 2.22 -4.45
N GLU A 57 2.70 2.98 -3.82
CA GLU A 57 1.58 3.64 -4.50
C GLU A 57 2.07 4.53 -5.64
N ARG A 58 3.07 5.40 -5.37
CA ARG A 58 3.66 6.27 -6.38
C ARG A 58 4.28 5.49 -7.54
N ARG A 59 4.94 4.36 -7.24
CA ARG A 59 5.55 3.52 -8.26
C ARG A 59 4.48 2.98 -9.22
N PHE A 60 3.42 2.38 -8.70
CA PHE A 60 2.33 1.86 -9.54
C PHE A 60 1.56 2.97 -10.26
N GLN A 61 1.39 4.16 -9.66
CA GLN A 61 0.80 5.31 -10.36
C GLN A 61 1.64 5.73 -11.57
N THR A 62 2.97 5.74 -11.41
CA THR A 62 3.90 6.05 -12.49
C THR A 62 3.80 5.01 -13.60
N GLU A 63 3.82 3.71 -13.25
CA GLU A 63 3.65 2.60 -14.21
C GLU A 63 2.30 2.69 -14.95
N CYS A 64 1.23 3.04 -14.25
CA CYS A 64 -0.10 3.24 -14.83
C CYS A 64 -0.09 4.39 -15.86
N MET A 65 0.57 5.52 -15.54
CA MET A 65 0.71 6.63 -16.49
C MET A 65 1.53 6.24 -17.72
N ILE A 66 2.62 5.47 -17.53
CA ILE A 66 3.48 5.00 -18.62
C ILE A 66 2.71 4.04 -19.54
N GLN A 67 2.03 3.03 -18.98
CA GLN A 67 1.22 2.09 -19.75
C GLN A 67 0.06 2.79 -20.48
N SER A 68 -0.53 3.81 -19.88
CA SER A 68 -1.62 4.56 -20.49
C SER A 68 -1.18 5.53 -21.59
N GLN A 69 0.12 5.86 -21.68
CA GLN A 69 0.69 6.72 -22.73
C GLN A 69 1.24 5.93 -23.94
N GLY A 70 1.27 4.60 -23.87
CA GLY A 70 1.98 3.73 -24.81
C GLY A 70 1.13 3.00 -25.87
N ARG A 71 -0.01 3.54 -26.31
CA ARG A 71 -0.74 3.01 -27.47
C ARG A 71 -1.24 4.11 -28.40
#